data_AF-A0A2T6ZVW4-F1
#
_entry.id   AF-A0A2T6ZVW4-F1
#
_cell.length_a   1.000
_cell.length_b   1.000
_cell.length_c   1.000
_cell.angle_alpha   90.00
_cell.angle_beta   90.00
_cell.angle_gamma   90.00
#
_symmetry.space_group_name_H-M   'P 1'
#
loop_
_entity.id
_entity.type
_entity.pdbx_description
1 polymer ?
#
loop_
_entity_poly.entity_id
_entity_poly.type
_entity_poly.pdbx_seq_one_letter_code
_entity_poly.pdbx_strand_id
1 'polypeptide(L)' 'GPNGMWLIDGHDKLSQFGFQIYAVIDPYSPNIIRFYIGHSNCTAVSVNKQFLEIVRFLNLFPKLICSDKGGET' A
#
# COMPACT_ATOMS: atom_id res chain seq x y z
N GLY A 1 -9.85 -16.35 -2.99
CA GLY A 1 -10.24 -16.54 -1.58
C GLY A 1 -9.82 -15.32 -0.78
N PRO A 2 -10.43 -15.05 0.39
CA PRO A 2 -10.08 -13.91 1.25
C PRO A 2 -8.57 -13.89 1.53
N ASN A 3 -7.95 -12.71 1.51
CA ASN A 3 -6.50 -12.49 1.70
C ASN A 3 -5.58 -13.07 0.60
N GLY A 4 -6.14 -13.46 -0.55
CA GLY A 4 -5.34 -14.01 -1.65
C GLY A 4 -4.59 -12.97 -2.47
N MET A 5 -5.09 -11.73 -2.51
CA MET A 5 -4.58 -10.66 -3.36
C MET A 5 -4.60 -9.37 -2.58
N TRP A 6 -3.51 -8.61 -2.58
CA TRP A 6 -3.48 -7.26 -2.03
C TRP A 6 -3.32 -6.25 -3.16
N LEU A 7 -4.22 -5.27 -3.15
CA LEU A 7 -4.10 -4.08 -3.99
C LEU A 7 -3.36 -3.03 -3.19
N ILE A 8 -2.32 -2.49 -3.79
CA ILE A 8 -1.51 -1.45 -3.18
C ILE A 8 -1.58 -0.21 -4.06
N ASP A 9 -2.00 0.90 -3.47
CA ASP A 9 -2.15 2.19 -4.14
C ASP A 9 -1.44 3.31 -3.38
N GLY A 10 -0.69 4.12 -4.12
CA GLY A 10 -0.09 5.36 -3.63
C GLY A 10 -0.98 6.53 -4.00
N HIS A 11 -1.51 7.24 -3.01
CA HIS A 11 -2.36 8.40 -3.23
C HIS A 11 -1.57 9.71 -3.02
N ASP A 12 -1.44 10.49 -4.08
CA ASP A 12 -0.62 11.71 -4.12
C ASP A 12 -1.42 13.02 -3.87
N LYS A 13 -2.74 12.97 -3.65
CA LYS A 13 -3.56 14.19 -3.49
C LYS A 13 -3.11 15.14 -2.37
N LEU A 14 -2.39 14.63 -1.36
CA LEU A 14 -1.84 15.42 -0.25
C LEU A 14 -0.35 15.75 -0.42
N SER A 15 0.25 15.39 -1.55
CA SER A 15 1.66 15.64 -1.86
C SER A 15 1.98 17.13 -1.91
N GLN A 16 1.02 17.95 -2.33
CA GLN A 16 1.09 19.41 -2.24
C GLN A 16 1.34 19.94 -0.80
N PHE A 17 0.98 19.16 0.22
CA PHE A 17 1.25 19.47 1.63
C PHE A 17 2.46 18.70 2.19
N GLY A 18 3.19 17.97 1.35
CA GLY A 18 4.32 17.13 1.74
C GLY A 18 3.91 15.80 2.39
N PHE A 19 2.68 15.34 2.19
CA PHE A 19 2.21 14.06 2.71
C PHE A 19 1.76 13.15 1.57
N GLN A 20 2.32 11.94 1.53
CA GLN A 20 1.92 10.91 0.60
C GLN A 20 1.24 9.78 1.38
N ILE A 21 0.10 9.33 0.87
CA ILE A 21 -0.66 8.25 1.49
C ILE A 21 -0.36 6.97 0.73
N TYR A 22 -0.11 5.89 1.47
CA TYR A 22 0.02 4.55 0.93
C TYR A 22 -1.06 3.67 1.53
N ALA A 23 -1.95 3.09 0.73
CA ALA A 23 -3.02 2.24 1.22
C ALA A 23 -2.89 0.83 0.66
N VAL A 24 -3.19 -0.16 1.51
CA VAL A 24 -3.32 -1.57 1.12
C VAL A 24 -4.76 -1.99 1.34
N ILE A 25 -5.36 -2.53 0.29
CA ILE A 25 -6.78 -2.89 0.22
C ILE A 25 -6.88 -4.37 -0.18
N ASP A 26 -7.79 -5.09 0.48
CA ASP A 26 -8.18 -6.43 0.03
C ASP A 26 -9.35 -6.29 -0.97
N PRO A 27 -9.23 -6.80 -2.21
CA PRO A 27 -10.29 -6.69 -3.21
C PRO A 27 -11.46 -7.64 -2.94
N TYR A 28 -11.28 -8.66 -2.09
CA TYR A 28 -12.33 -9.63 -1.77
C TYR A 28 -13.30 -9.10 -0.71
N SER A 29 -12.81 -8.28 0.21
CA SER A 29 -13.60 -7.48 1.14
C SER A 29 -13.00 -6.09 1.14
N PRO A 30 -13.61 -5.09 0.43
CA PRO A 30 -13.04 -3.77 0.14
C PRO A 30 -12.91 -2.87 1.39
N ASN A 31 -12.21 -3.40 2.38
CA ASN A 31 -11.81 -2.77 3.60
C ASN A 31 -10.35 -2.34 3.42
N ILE A 32 -10.07 -1.12 3.86
CA ILE A 32 -8.70 -0.63 3.94
C ILE A 32 -8.01 -1.44 5.04
N ILE A 33 -7.07 -2.30 4.66
CA ILE A 33 -6.35 -3.12 5.62
C ILE A 33 -5.43 -2.24 6.46
N ARG A 34 -4.73 -1.33 5.78
CA ARG A 34 -3.87 -0.35 6.42
C ARG A 34 -3.60 0.81 5.46
N PHE A 35 -3.40 2.00 6.03
CA PHE A 35 -2.82 3.12 5.31
C PHE A 35 -1.67 3.72 6.11
N TYR A 36 -0.70 4.27 5.40
CA TYR A 36 0.46 4.96 5.92
C TYR A 36 0.50 6.37 5.35
N ILE A 37 0.87 7.32 6.19
CA ILE A 37 1.00 8.72 5.82
C ILE A 37 2.44 9.09 6.13
N GLY A 38 3.20 9.48 5.12
CA GLY A 38 4.60 9.84 5.29
C GLY A 38 5.03 10.89 4.27
N HIS A 39 6.21 11.46 4.48
CA HIS A 39 6.76 12.49 3.61
C HIS A 39 7.31 11.94 2.28
N SER A 40 7.56 10.63 2.21
CA SER A 40 8.04 9.97 1.00
C SER A 40 7.52 8.53 0.92
N ASN A 41 6.67 8.30 -0.07
CA ASN A 41 6.07 7.02 -0.43
C ASN A 41 6.64 6.47 -1.75
N CYS A 42 7.30 7.29 -2.56
CA CYS A 42 7.79 6.87 -3.88
C CYS A 42 9.07 6.02 -3.86
N THR A 43 9.76 5.90 -2.72
CA THR A 43 10.98 5.10 -2.64
C THR A 43 10.64 3.63 -2.40
N ALA A 44 11.23 2.72 -3.19
CA ALA A 44 11.07 1.27 -3.04
C ALA A 44 11.37 0.77 -1.60
N VAL A 45 12.28 1.45 -0.89
CA VAL A 45 12.60 1.17 0.52
C VAL A 45 11.42 1.46 1.45
N SER A 46 10.71 2.58 1.22
CA SER A 46 9.53 2.96 1.99
C SER A 46 8.42 1.93 1.79
N VAL A 47 8.12 1.61 0.54
CA VAL A 47 7.16 0.56 0.14
C VAL A 47 7.47 -0.79 0.79
N ASN A 48 8.73 -1.24 0.72
CA ASN A 48 9.12 -2.53 1.28
C ASN A 48 8.98 -2.57 2.81
N LYS A 49 9.36 -1.47 3.50
CA LYS A 49 9.14 -1.34 4.93
C LYS A 49 7.66 -1.44 5.29
N GLN A 50 6.79 -0.72 4.55
CA GLN A 50 5.36 -0.76 4.77
C GLN A 50 4.79 -2.17 4.54
N PHE A 51 5.26 -2.86 3.50
CA PHE A 51 4.87 -4.23 3.21
C PHE A 51 5.23 -5.20 4.35
N LEU A 52 6.48 -5.18 4.85
CA LEU A 52 6.90 -6.03 5.96
C LEU A 52 6.08 -5.79 7.23
N GLU A 53 5.80 -4.53 7.54
CA GLU A 53 5.00 -4.16 8.71
C GLU A 53 3.56 -4.69 8.61
N ILE A 54 2.97 -4.67 7.40
CA ILE A 54 1.62 -5.20 7.16
C ILE A 54 1.60 -6.72 7.27
N VAL A 55 2.60 -7.40 6.71
CA VAL A 55 2.74 -8.86 6.83
C VAL A 55 2.90 -9.27 8.30
N ARG A 56 3.69 -8.52 9.09
CA ARG A 56 3.81 -8.75 10.54
C ARG A 56 2.51 -8.50 11.29
N PHE A 57 1.79 -7.44 10.96
CA PHE A 57 0.55 -7.07 11.64
C PHE A 57 -0.58 -8.08 11.39
N LEU A 58 -0.75 -8.50 10.14
CA LEU A 58 -1.80 -9.45 9.75
C LEU A 58 -1.38 -10.90 10.00
N ASN A 59 -0.09 -11.15 10.17
CA ASN A 59 0.52 -12.48 10.22
C ASN A 59 0.07 -13.37 9.02
N LEU A 60 -0.08 -12.72 7.86
CA LEU A 60 -0.58 -13.30 6.61
C LEU A 60 0.32 -12.88 5.45
N PHE A 61 0.47 -13.78 4.48
CA PHE A 61 1.23 -13.55 3.26
C PHE A 61 0.28 -13.51 2.06
N PRO A 62 0.26 -12.43 1.27
CA PRO A 62 -0.54 -12.39 0.05
C PRO A 62 0.05 -13.35 -0.99
N LYS A 63 -0.80 -14.02 -1.76
CA LYS A 63 -0.35 -14.80 -2.92
C LYS A 63 -0.02 -13.92 -4.11
N LEU A 64 -0.72 -12.79 -4.24
CA LEU A 64 -0.58 -11.83 -5.32
C LEU A 64 -0.56 -10.42 -4.77
N ILE A 65 0.35 -9.60 -5.29
CA ILE A 65 0.43 -8.17 -5.00
C ILE A 65 0.26 -7.45 -6.33
N CYS A 66 -0.74 -6.59 -6.41
CA CYS A 66 -0.91 -5.70 -7.56
C CYS A 66 -0.68 -4.28 -7.08
N SER A 67 0.36 -3.65 -7.60
CA SER A 67 0.64 -2.23 -7.41
C SER A 67 0.41 -1.56 -8.74
N ASP A 68 -0.35 -0.47 -8.76
CA ASP A 68 -0.39 0.38 -9.95
C ASP A 68 1.00 0.97 -10.16
N LYS A 69 1.50 0.89 -11.39
CA LYS A 69 2.73 1.59 -11.77
C LYS A 69 2.32 3.03 -12.01
N GLY A 70 2.45 3.86 -10.98
CA GLY A 70 2.20 5.30 -11.05
C GLY A 70 2.77 5.87 -12.34
N GLY A 71 1.86 6.13 -13.28
CA GLY A 71 2.18 6.70 -14.58
C GLY A 71 2.22 8.20 -14.45
N GLU A 72 3.29 8.72 -13.86
CA GLU A 72 3.55 10.16 -13.80
C GLU A 72 4.70 10.45 -14.76
N THR A 73 4.35 10.93 -15.95
CA THR A 73 5.27 11.43 -16.99
C THR A 73 5.20 12.95 -17.00
#